data_AF-A0A0L0N3S1-F1
#
_entry.id   AF-A0A0L0N3S1-F1
#
_cell.length_a   1.000
_cell.length_b   1.000
_cell.length_c   1.000
_cell.angle_alpha   90.00
_cell.angle_beta   90.00
_cell.angle_gamma   90.00
#
_symmetry.space_group_name_H-M   'P 1'
#
loop_
_entity.id
_entity.type
_entity.pdbx_description
1 polymer ?
#
loop_
_entity_poly.entity_id
_entity_poly.type
_entity_poly.pdbx_seq_one_letter_code
_entity_poly.pdbx_strand_id
1 'polypeptide(L)'
;MQYLRDLPKGRPRNPGLSCGRVSCQWNDSIWWCNELREPKTLNGWDSIADGAQRVWDFCSASVNYKLPKDKISGQAFHPTGWSVQIFGPEKDHCG
;
A
#
# COMPACT_ATOMS: atom_id res chain seq x y z
N MET A 1 -2.74 -1.80 -8.69
CA MET A 1 -2.80 -0.36 -8.28
C MET A 1 -3.96 0.38 -8.93
N GLN A 2 -4.34 0.05 -10.16
CA GLN A 2 -5.48 0.68 -10.86
C GLN A 2 -6.78 0.66 -10.04
N TYR A 3 -7.07 -0.43 -9.30
CA TYR A 3 -8.24 -0.52 -8.43
C TYR A 3 -8.38 0.70 -7.48
N LEU A 4 -7.30 1.12 -6.82
CA LEU A 4 -7.35 2.26 -5.89
C LEU A 4 -7.63 3.57 -6.63
N ARG A 5 -7.19 3.70 -7.89
CA ARG A 5 -7.45 4.88 -8.73
C ARG A 5 -8.90 4.94 -9.23
N ASP A 6 -9.53 3.78 -9.38
CA ASP A 6 -10.91 3.65 -9.86
C ASP A 6 -11.95 3.79 -8.73
N LEU A 7 -11.51 3.82 -7.46
CA LEU A 7 -12.42 4.01 -6.33
C LEU A 7 -13.12 5.38 -6.42
N PRO A 8 -14.40 5.47 -5.99
CA PRO A 8 -15.09 6.74 -5.89
C PRO A 8 -14.28 7.75 -5.08
N LYS A 9 -14.40 9.04 -5.44
CA LYS A 9 -13.74 10.13 -4.73
C LYS A 9 -14.01 10.01 -3.23
N GLY A 10 -12.94 9.87 -2.46
CA GLY A 10 -12.98 9.68 -1.02
C GLY A 10 -11.66 10.08 -0.41
N ARG A 11 -11.66 10.37 0.90
CA ARG A 11 -10.47 10.78 1.65
C ARG A 11 -10.20 9.75 2.74
N PRO A 12 -9.33 8.76 2.49
CA PRO A 12 -8.99 7.72 3.47
C PRO A 12 -8.54 8.34 4.79
N ARG A 13 -9.07 7.84 5.91
CA ARG A 13 -8.74 8.30 7.26
C ARG A 13 -8.40 7.12 8.15
N ASN A 14 -7.27 7.21 8.85
CA ASN A 14 -6.86 6.26 9.88
C ASN A 14 -6.61 6.99 11.21
N PRO A 15 -6.94 6.35 12.34
CA PRO A 15 -6.45 6.76 13.66
C PRO A 15 -4.93 6.83 13.73
N GLY A 16 -4.41 7.40 14.81
CA GLY A 16 -2.97 7.40 15.08
C GLY A 16 -2.41 6.00 15.22
N LEU A 17 -1.18 5.78 14.75
CA LEU A 17 -0.44 4.52 14.87
C LEU A 17 -1.24 3.28 14.46
N SER A 18 -2.02 3.40 13.37
CA SER A 18 -2.93 2.36 12.94
C SER A 18 -2.81 2.09 11.45
N CYS A 19 -3.09 0.83 11.08
CA CYS A 19 -3.09 0.35 9.71
C CYS A 19 -4.49 -0.13 9.32
N GLY A 20 -4.83 0.04 8.04
CA GLY A 20 -6.05 -0.50 7.45
C GLY A 20 -5.73 -1.16 6.11
N ARG A 21 -6.30 -2.34 5.88
CA ARG A 21 -6.28 -2.99 4.56
C ARG A 21 -7.17 -2.19 3.62
N VAL A 22 -6.61 -1.76 2.49
CA VAL A 22 -7.28 -0.88 1.51
C VAL A 22 -7.55 -1.58 0.19
N SER A 23 -6.88 -2.70 -0.08
CA SER A 23 -7.14 -3.52 -1.25
C SER A 23 -6.66 -4.95 -1.01
N CYS A 24 -7.36 -5.90 -1.61
CA CYS A 24 -6.87 -7.24 -1.88
C CYS A 24 -7.09 -7.48 -3.38
N GLN A 25 -6.05 -7.28 -4.18
CA GLN A 25 -6.14 -7.49 -5.64
C GLN A 25 -4.99 -8.38 -6.07
N TRP A 26 -5.27 -9.36 -6.95
CA TRP A 26 -4.27 -10.28 -7.48
C TRP A 26 -3.53 -11.11 -6.42
N ASN A 27 -4.20 -11.43 -5.30
CA ASN A 27 -3.66 -12.09 -4.11
C ASN A 27 -2.63 -11.27 -3.31
N ASP A 28 -2.41 -10.01 -3.67
CA ASP A 28 -1.61 -9.09 -2.87
C ASP A 28 -2.53 -8.29 -1.95
N SER A 29 -2.13 -8.14 -0.69
CA SER A 29 -2.80 -7.24 0.24
C SER A 29 -2.07 -5.90 0.29
N ILE A 30 -2.83 -4.82 0.09
CA ILE A 30 -2.32 -3.46 0.21
C ILE A 30 -2.85 -2.89 1.51
N TRP A 31 -1.94 -2.40 2.33
CA TRP A 31 -2.22 -1.75 3.60
C TRP A 31 -1.73 -0.32 3.58
N TRP A 32 -2.51 0.55 4.21
CA TRP A 32 -2.12 1.91 4.48
C TRP A 32 -2.01 2.11 5.99
N CYS A 33 -0.87 2.60 6.44
CA CYS A 33 -0.57 2.84 7.85
C CYS A 33 -0.32 4.32 8.11
N ASN A 34 -0.93 4.82 9.19
CA ASN A 34 -0.60 6.13 9.74
C ASN A 34 0.49 5.95 10.80
N GLU A 35 1.68 6.50 10.55
CA GLU A 35 2.83 6.39 11.45
C GLU A 35 2.83 7.51 12.51
N LEU A 36 1.91 8.49 12.39
CA LEU A 36 1.77 9.54 13.38
C LEU A 36 0.81 9.12 14.51
N ARG A 37 1.00 9.71 15.69
CA ARG A 37 0.08 9.56 16.83
C ARG A 37 -1.28 10.21 16.61
N GLU A 38 -1.34 11.22 15.74
CA GLU A 38 -2.57 11.93 15.43
C GLU A 38 -3.31 11.29 14.27
N PRO A 39 -4.66 11.34 14.22
CA PRO A 39 -5.43 10.87 13.08
C PRO A 39 -5.00 11.55 11.78
N LYS A 40 -4.89 10.77 10.71
CA LYS A 40 -4.46 11.26 9.40
C LYS A 40 -5.53 11.02 8.36
N THR A 41 -5.76 12.02 7.52
CA THR A 41 -6.63 11.94 6.34
C THR A 41 -5.82 12.28 5.10
N LEU A 42 -5.81 11.39 4.11
CA LEU A 42 -5.13 11.63 2.84
C LEU A 42 -6.02 12.45 1.89
N ASN A 43 -5.41 12.98 0.84
CA ASN A 43 -6.11 13.76 -0.19
C ASN A 43 -7.02 12.89 -1.06
N GLY A 44 -6.66 11.63 -1.26
CA GLY A 44 -7.46 10.66 -1.99
C GLY A 44 -6.82 9.28 -2.03
N TRP A 45 -7.52 8.33 -2.66
CA TRP A 45 -7.01 6.99 -2.92
C TRP A 45 -5.76 6.99 -3.81
N ASP A 46 -5.61 8.00 -4.68
CA ASP A 46 -4.44 8.16 -5.53
C ASP A 46 -3.13 8.23 -4.75
N SER A 47 -3.11 8.86 -3.56
CA SER A 47 -1.90 8.90 -2.72
C SER A 47 -1.45 7.50 -2.31
N ILE A 48 -2.41 6.62 -1.98
CA ILE A 48 -2.14 5.24 -1.61
C ILE A 48 -1.71 4.45 -2.86
N ALA A 49 -2.36 4.69 -4.01
CA ALA A 49 -2.02 4.06 -5.27
C ALA A 49 -0.58 4.39 -5.71
N ASP A 50 -0.13 5.64 -5.55
CA ASP A 50 1.22 6.09 -5.85
C ASP A 50 2.25 5.41 -4.93
N GLY A 51 1.96 5.32 -3.62
CA GLY A 51 2.81 4.60 -2.67
C GLY A 51 2.92 3.10 -3.00
N ALA A 52 1.82 2.47 -3.39
CA ALA A 52 1.81 1.07 -3.78
C ALA A 52 2.56 0.83 -5.09
N GLN A 53 2.40 1.73 -6.07
CA GLN A 53 3.18 1.69 -7.32
C GLN A 53 4.68 1.84 -7.05
N ARG A 54 5.07 2.72 -6.12
CA ARG A 54 6.46 2.89 -5.71
C ARG A 54 7.08 1.61 -5.14
N VAL A 55 6.34 0.88 -4.31
CA VAL A 55 6.75 -0.45 -3.79
C VAL A 55 6.91 -1.42 -4.96
N TRP A 56 5.89 -1.50 -5.82
CA TRP A 56 5.90 -2.40 -6.97
C TRP A 56 7.10 -2.16 -7.89
N ASP A 57 7.33 -0.92 -8.30
CA ASP A 57 8.41 -0.56 -9.22
C ASP A 57 9.77 -0.87 -8.61
N PHE A 58 9.98 -0.53 -7.33
CA PHE A 58 11.28 -0.76 -6.70
C PHE A 58 11.55 -2.23 -6.44
N CYS A 59 10.58 -2.94 -5.88
CA CYS A 59 10.75 -4.33 -5.48
C CYS A 59 10.79 -5.26 -6.71
N SER A 60 10.04 -4.95 -7.78
CA SER A 60 10.08 -5.70 -9.04
C SER A 60 11.32 -5.39 -9.89
N ALA A 61 11.81 -4.14 -9.88
CA ALA A 61 12.97 -3.73 -10.69
C ALA A 61 14.31 -3.84 -9.95
N SER A 62 14.33 -4.16 -8.65
CA SER A 62 15.59 -4.31 -7.92
C SER A 62 16.43 -5.45 -8.53
N VAL A 63 17.53 -5.05 -9.15
CA VAL A 63 18.46 -5.85 -9.97
C VAL A 63 19.04 -7.08 -9.25
N ASN A 64 18.97 -7.13 -7.92
CA ASN A 64 19.50 -8.23 -7.11
C ASN A 64 18.52 -9.38 -6.87
N TYR A 65 17.22 -9.19 -7.09
CA TYR A 65 16.23 -10.20 -6.71
C TYR A 65 15.36 -10.74 -7.84
N LYS A 66 15.18 -10.02 -8.96
CA LYS A 66 14.29 -10.42 -10.08
C LYS A 66 13.05 -11.16 -9.59
N LEU A 67 12.39 -10.63 -8.55
CA LEU A 67 11.29 -11.34 -7.95
C LEU A 67 10.18 -11.44 -8.99
N PRO A 68 9.63 -12.63 -9.20
CA PRO A 68 8.46 -12.74 -10.04
C PRO A 68 7.35 -11.87 -9.41
N LYS A 69 6.51 -11.28 -10.26
CA LYS A 69 5.56 -10.22 -9.89
C LYS A 69 4.57 -10.67 -8.80
N ASP A 70 4.37 -11.97 -8.68
CA ASP A 70 3.59 -12.67 -7.66
C ASP A 70 4.38 -12.93 -6.36
N LYS A 71 5.51 -12.27 -6.12
CA LYS A 71 6.29 -12.40 -4.87
C LYS A 71 6.75 -11.04 -4.33
N ILE A 72 6.06 -9.98 -4.71
CA ILE A 72 6.42 -8.63 -4.30
C ILE A 72 5.83 -8.37 -2.91
N SER A 73 6.70 -8.27 -1.92
CA SER A 73 6.39 -7.68 -0.62
C SER A 73 7.31 -6.50 -0.37
N GLY A 74 6.79 -5.45 0.24
CA GLY A 74 7.59 -4.28 0.56
C GLY A 74 6.79 -3.14 1.17
N GLN A 75 7.51 -2.11 1.61
CA GLN A 75 6.94 -0.95 2.26
C GLN A 75 7.56 0.33 1.71
N ALA A 76 6.71 1.33 1.44
CA ALA A 76 7.13 2.68 1.10
C ALA A 76 6.69 3.65 2.20
N PHE A 77 7.64 4.40 2.75
CA PHE A 77 7.39 5.45 3.73
C PHE A 77 7.22 6.80 3.03
N HIS A 78 6.17 7.52 3.38
CA HIS A 78 5.92 8.88 2.91
C HIS A 78 6.50 9.89 3.91
N PRO A 79 7.17 10.98 3.45
CA PRO A 79 7.77 11.98 4.33
C PRO A 79 6.80 12.66 5.31
N THR A 80 5.50 12.58 5.06
CA THR A 80 4.45 13.15 5.92
C THR A 80 3.87 12.15 6.93
N GLY A 81 4.63 11.12 7.31
CA GLY A 81 4.33 10.23 8.43
C GLY A 81 3.26 9.18 8.18
N TRP A 82 3.26 8.54 7.00
CA TRP A 82 2.41 7.38 6.71
C TRP A 82 3.17 6.44 5.78
N SER A 83 2.73 5.19 5.68
CA SER A 83 3.34 4.20 4.79
C SER A 83 2.31 3.38 4.02
N VAL A 84 2.76 2.80 2.91
CA VAL A 84 2.02 1.77 2.18
C VAL A 84 2.83 0.48 2.23
N GLN A 85 2.15 -0.61 2.56
CA GLN A 85 2.73 -1.95 2.62
C GLN A 85 2.01 -2.83 1.61
N ILE A 86 2.78 -3.59 0.83
CA ILE A 86 2.30 -4.67 -0.02
C ILE A 86 2.80 -5.97 0.59
N PHE A 87 1.90 -6.90 0.81
CA PHE A 87 2.24 -8.28 1.10
C PHE A 87 1.82 -9.13 -0.09
N GLY A 88 2.80 -9.81 -0.69
CA GLY A 88 2.59 -10.75 -1.78
C GLY A 88 1.69 -11.94 -1.39
N PRO A 89 1.41 -12.87 -2.33
CA PRO A 89 0.45 -13.93 -2.15
C PRO A 89 0.91 -14.96 -1.11
N GLU A 90 0.42 -14.78 0.10
CA GLU A 90 0.21 -15.83 1.10
C GLU A 90 -1.29 -15.88 1.34
N LYS A 91 -1.86 -17.09 1.43
CA LYS A 91 -3.32 -17.32 1.44
C LYS A 91 -4.07 -16.60 2.58
N ASP A 92 -3.34 -16.08 3.56
CA ASP A 92 -3.89 -15.52 4.79
C ASP A 92 -3.91 -13.97 4.81
N HIS A 93 -3.24 -13.28 3.87
CA HIS A 93 -3.17 -11.80 3.88
C HIS A 93 -4.45 -11.11 3.38
N CYS A 94 -5.31 -11.87 2.72
CA CYS A 94 -6.62 -11.43 2.22
C CYS A 94 -7.81 -12.06 2.95
N GLY A 95 -7.56 -12.94 3.94
CA GLY A 95 -8.56 -13.58 4.79
C GLY A 95 -9.19 -12.65 5.83
#